data_AF-A0A662TXV0-F1
#
_entry.id   AF-A0A662TXV0-F1
#
_cell.length_a   1.000
_cell.length_b   1.000
_cell.length_c   1.000
_cell.angle_alpha   90.00
_cell.angle_beta   90.00
_cell.angle_gamma   90.00
#
_symmetry.space_group_name_H-M   'P 1'
#
loop_
_entity.id
_entity.type
_entity.pdbx_description
1 polymer ?
#
loop_
_entity_poly.entity_id
_entity_poly.type
_entity_poly.pdbx_seq_one_letter_code
_entity_poly.pdbx_strand_id
1 'polypeptide(L)'
;VHNVGYRLFLLEAADQMLIPRFDARNVRVDGKEGLIVLIDGEKEQIEKFVGFVKAEKPEKAVVEKIEVEEYDGEIRNIENFRASFNTSQLSKIVQIGLKMVEKQDVTIEKQDSMLGKMDLMLGKQDLMLEKQDSMLGKMDLMLGKQDETLGEIRGLRQDVRGVSSKFDRLSDLLEKRFGRLEDEIEKIKKALARAGIEV
;
A
#
# COMPACT_ATOMS: atom_id res chain seq x y z
N VAL A 1 33.89 10.62 -28.08
CA VAL A 1 34.93 9.58 -27.79
C VAL A 1 35.07 9.26 -26.29
N HIS A 2 34.44 9.99 -25.38
CA HIS A 2 34.50 9.70 -23.94
C HIS A 2 33.41 8.72 -23.50
N ASN A 3 33.59 8.09 -22.33
CA ASN A 3 32.60 7.22 -21.67
C ASN A 3 32.05 6.05 -22.53
N VAL A 4 32.75 5.68 -23.59
CA VAL A 4 32.40 4.57 -24.50
C VAL A 4 33.42 3.42 -24.43
N GLY A 5 34.20 3.34 -23.34
CA GLY A 5 35.22 2.31 -23.17
C GLY A 5 36.49 2.49 -24.00
N TYR A 6 36.63 3.58 -24.76
CA TYR A 6 37.72 3.76 -25.74
C TYR A 6 39.13 3.58 -25.15
N ARG A 7 39.41 4.12 -23.97
CA ARG A 7 40.73 3.95 -23.33
C ARG A 7 41.04 2.50 -22.97
N LEU A 8 40.04 1.73 -22.55
CA LEU A 8 40.19 0.30 -22.24
C LEU A 8 40.39 -0.50 -23.54
N PHE A 9 39.58 -0.20 -24.54
CA PHE A 9 39.69 -0.81 -25.87
C PHE A 9 41.09 -0.65 -26.48
N LEU A 10 41.68 0.54 -26.36
CA LEU A 10 43.04 0.80 -26.85
C LEU A 10 44.13 0.18 -25.99
N LEU A 11 43.92 0.11 -24.68
CA LEU A 11 44.83 -0.62 -23.79
C LEU A 11 44.89 -2.11 -24.15
N GLU A 12 43.73 -2.74 -24.38
CA GLU A 12 43.65 -4.16 -24.79
C GLU A 12 44.35 -4.41 -26.12
N ALA A 13 44.19 -3.51 -27.10
CA ALA A 13 44.89 -3.60 -28.37
C ALA A 13 46.41 -3.44 -28.21
N ALA A 14 46.85 -2.47 -27.39
CA ALA A 14 48.26 -2.25 -27.11
C ALA A 14 48.89 -3.47 -26.41
N ASP A 15 48.18 -4.09 -25.47
CA ASP A 15 48.58 -5.32 -24.80
C ASP A 15 48.76 -6.49 -25.78
N GLN A 16 47.79 -6.71 -26.66
CA GLN A 16 47.84 -7.78 -27.66
C GLN A 16 49.03 -7.63 -28.62
N MET A 17 49.44 -6.39 -28.89
CA MET A 17 50.58 -6.05 -29.74
C MET A 17 51.91 -5.96 -28.96
N LEU A 18 51.89 -6.24 -27.64
CA LEU A 18 53.03 -6.19 -26.74
C LEU A 18 53.73 -4.82 -26.68
N ILE A 19 52.96 -3.74 -26.80
CA ILE A 19 53.50 -2.37 -26.74
C ILE A 19 53.99 -2.09 -25.31
N PRO A 20 55.29 -1.79 -25.09
CA PRO A 20 55.85 -1.67 -23.76
C PRO A 20 55.45 -0.37 -23.03
N ARG A 21 55.21 0.71 -23.77
CA ARG A 21 54.88 2.03 -23.23
C ARG A 21 53.56 2.52 -23.79
N PHE A 22 52.64 2.88 -22.89
CA PHE A 22 51.29 3.30 -23.28
C PHE A 22 50.75 4.36 -22.31
N ASP A 23 50.16 5.40 -22.86
CA ASP A 23 49.32 6.33 -22.11
C ASP A 23 48.07 6.70 -22.92
N ALA A 24 46.96 6.93 -22.21
CA ALA A 24 45.71 7.35 -22.84
C ALA A 24 44.91 8.27 -21.92
N ARG A 25 44.63 9.48 -22.39
CA ARG A 25 43.94 10.51 -21.62
C ARG A 25 42.82 11.16 -22.40
N ASN A 26 41.68 11.28 -21.74
CA ASN A 26 40.57 12.07 -22.25
C ASN A 26 40.90 13.55 -22.07
N VAL A 27 40.84 14.32 -23.14
CA VAL A 27 41.03 15.76 -23.15
C VAL A 27 39.79 16.46 -23.73
N ARG A 28 39.72 17.78 -23.57
CA ARG A 28 38.78 18.62 -24.30
C ARG A 28 39.58 19.64 -25.09
N VAL A 29 39.34 19.70 -26.40
CA VAL A 29 39.93 20.66 -27.32
C VAL A 29 38.77 21.41 -27.96
N ASP A 30 38.74 22.74 -27.81
CA ASP A 30 37.66 23.60 -28.31
C ASP A 30 36.23 23.12 -27.96
N GLY A 31 36.07 22.61 -26.74
CA GLY A 31 34.80 22.08 -26.23
C GLY A 31 34.40 20.71 -26.77
N LYS A 32 35.14 20.15 -27.74
CA LYS A 32 34.95 18.80 -28.26
C LYS A 32 35.69 17.78 -27.40
N GLU A 33 35.13 16.58 -27.32
CA GLU A 33 35.79 15.44 -26.67
C GLU A 33 36.98 14.97 -27.51
N GLY A 34 38.16 14.92 -26.92
CA GLY A 34 39.37 14.34 -27.52
C GLY A 34 39.93 13.18 -26.71
N LEU A 35 40.63 12.28 -27.37
CA LEU A 35 41.38 11.19 -26.73
C LEU A 35 42.80 11.23 -27.27
N ILE A 36 43.75 11.54 -26.40
CA ILE A 36 45.18 11.48 -26.72
C ILE A 36 45.69 10.12 -26.28
N VAL A 37 46.43 9.46 -27.17
CA VAL A 37 47.03 8.15 -26.95
C VAL A 37 48.50 8.27 -27.32
N LEU A 38 49.37 7.88 -26.41
CA LEU A 38 50.81 7.89 -26.60
C LEU A 38 51.30 6.44 -26.52
N ILE A 39 52.09 6.02 -27.50
CA ILE A 39 52.70 4.70 -27.54
C ILE A 39 54.18 4.81 -27.86
N ASP A 40 54.99 3.93 -27.28
CA ASP A 40 56.40 3.74 -27.64
C ASP A 40 56.72 2.24 -27.59
N GLY A 41 57.51 1.79 -28.57
CA GLY A 41 57.76 0.39 -28.89
C GLY A 41 58.50 0.22 -30.22
N GLU A 42 58.62 -1.02 -30.69
CA GLU A 42 59.24 -1.30 -31.97
C GLU A 42 58.40 -0.72 -33.14
N LYS A 43 59.07 -0.35 -34.24
CA LYS A 43 58.42 0.25 -35.41
C LYS A 43 57.23 -0.57 -35.93
N GLU A 44 57.38 -1.89 -35.98
CA GLU A 44 56.31 -2.79 -36.42
C GLU A 44 55.09 -2.78 -35.47
N GLN A 45 55.32 -2.66 -34.16
CA GLN A 45 54.25 -2.57 -33.16
C GLN A 45 53.48 -1.24 -33.31
N ILE A 46 54.21 -0.14 -33.51
CA ILE A 46 53.62 1.19 -33.71
C ILE A 46 52.78 1.21 -35.00
N GLU A 47 53.31 0.69 -36.11
CA GLU A 47 52.60 0.62 -37.38
C GLU A 47 51.31 -0.22 -37.29
N LYS A 48 51.37 -1.38 -36.62
CA LYS A 48 50.20 -2.23 -36.36
C LYS A 48 49.15 -1.52 -35.53
N PHE A 49 49.55 -0.83 -34.46
CA PHE A 49 48.63 -0.12 -33.59
C PHE A 49 47.95 1.06 -34.31
N VAL A 50 48.72 1.84 -35.06
CA VAL A 50 48.17 2.95 -35.86
C VAL A 50 47.19 2.43 -36.91
N GLY A 51 47.50 1.29 -37.55
CA GLY A 51 46.58 0.62 -38.47
C GLY A 51 45.26 0.22 -37.79
N PHE A 52 45.36 -0.39 -36.60
CA PHE A 52 44.19 -0.76 -35.81
C PHE A 52 43.33 0.45 -35.41
N VAL A 53 43.92 1.53 -34.89
CA VAL A 53 43.18 2.73 -34.47
C VAL A 53 42.40 3.37 -35.63
N LYS A 54 42.92 3.27 -36.86
CA LYS A 54 42.25 3.80 -38.06
C LYS A 54 41.13 2.89 -38.58
N ALA A 55 41.22 1.59 -38.31
CA ALA A 55 40.25 0.59 -38.80
C ALA A 55 39.13 0.31 -37.79
N GLU A 56 39.47 0.27 -36.51
CA GLU A 56 38.62 -0.26 -35.44
C GLU A 56 38.31 0.80 -34.38
N LYS A 57 37.10 0.69 -33.81
CA LYS A 57 36.64 1.58 -32.73
C LYS A 57 35.58 0.88 -31.88
N PRO A 58 35.36 1.30 -30.63
CA PRO A 58 34.24 0.80 -29.83
C PRO A 58 32.90 1.06 -30.53
N GLU A 59 31.94 0.14 -30.38
CA GLU A 59 30.62 0.19 -31.04
C GLU A 59 29.91 1.54 -30.87
N LYS A 60 30.00 2.13 -29.66
CA LYS A 60 29.33 3.39 -29.31
C LYS A 60 30.18 4.63 -29.61
N ALA A 61 31.36 4.48 -30.19
CA ALA A 61 32.26 5.58 -30.45
C ALA A 61 31.95 6.30 -31.77
N VAL A 62 31.82 7.62 -31.69
CA VAL A 62 31.82 8.54 -32.84
C VAL A 62 33.16 9.25 -32.87
N VAL A 63 33.89 9.09 -33.98
CA VAL A 63 35.22 9.66 -34.22
C VAL A 63 35.13 10.56 -35.43
N GLU A 64 35.43 11.85 -35.25
CA GLU A 64 35.40 12.85 -36.33
C GLU A 64 36.74 12.89 -37.09
N LYS A 65 37.85 12.79 -36.34
CA LYS A 65 39.20 12.90 -36.88
C LYS A 65 40.17 12.06 -36.05
N ILE A 66 41.20 11.53 -36.72
CA ILE A 66 42.35 10.87 -36.10
C ILE A 66 43.60 11.55 -36.67
N GLU A 67 44.47 12.01 -35.79
CA GLU A 67 45.77 12.59 -36.11
C GLU A 67 46.86 11.72 -35.48
N VAL A 68 47.96 11.54 -36.20
CA VAL A 68 49.12 10.76 -35.75
C VAL A 68 50.34 11.64 -35.94
N GLU A 69 51.05 11.87 -34.84
CA GLU A 69 52.21 12.76 -34.77
C GLU A 69 53.33 12.06 -34.03
N GLU A 70 54.58 12.40 -34.34
CA GLU A 70 55.73 11.96 -33.57
C GLU A 70 55.74 12.66 -32.20
N TYR A 71 56.09 11.92 -31.17
CA TYR A 71 56.17 12.42 -29.79
C TYR A 71 57.52 12.03 -29.20
N ASP A 72 58.25 13.02 -28.71
CA ASP A 72 59.62 12.89 -28.19
C ASP A 72 59.69 12.82 -26.65
N GLY A 73 58.55 13.00 -25.97
CA GLY A 73 58.47 12.94 -24.53
C GLY A 73 58.47 11.51 -23.98
N GLU A 74 58.71 11.38 -22.69
CA GLU A 74 58.65 10.09 -22.01
C GLU A 74 57.22 9.55 -21.95
N ILE A 75 57.07 8.26 -22.26
CA ILE A 75 55.82 7.53 -22.12
C ILE A 75 55.98 6.49 -21.01
N ARG A 76 55.02 6.46 -20.09
CA ARG A 76 55.02 5.52 -18.97
C ARG A 76 54.89 4.08 -19.45
N ASN A 77 55.38 3.14 -18.63
CA ASN A 77 55.18 1.71 -18.86
C ASN A 77 53.68 1.37 -18.87
N ILE A 78 53.27 0.49 -19.78
CA ILE A 78 51.88 0.05 -19.92
C ILE A 78 51.30 -0.54 -18.62
N GLU A 79 52.11 -1.22 -17.82
CA GLU A 79 51.67 -1.76 -16.52
C GLU A 79 51.40 -0.64 -15.50
N ASN A 80 52.15 0.46 -15.55
CA ASN A 80 51.87 1.64 -14.72
C ASN A 80 50.57 2.33 -15.16
N PHE A 81 50.31 2.38 -16.48
CA PHE A 81 49.01 2.81 -17.00
C PHE A 81 47.90 1.91 -16.46
N ARG A 82 48.01 0.59 -16.65
CA ARG A 82 47.02 -0.40 -16.21
C ARG A 82 46.69 -0.27 -14.73
N ALA A 83 47.72 -0.23 -13.88
CA ALA A 83 47.55 -0.09 -12.43
C ALA A 83 46.79 1.20 -12.07
N SER A 84 47.27 2.35 -12.55
CA SER A 84 46.63 3.64 -12.24
C SER A 84 45.21 3.76 -12.84
N PHE A 85 45.00 3.23 -14.04
CA PHE A 85 43.72 3.21 -14.71
C PHE A 85 42.72 2.36 -13.92
N ASN A 86 43.10 1.14 -13.52
CA ASN A 86 42.28 0.27 -12.68
C ASN A 86 41.92 0.92 -11.34
N THR A 87 42.90 1.53 -10.64
CA THR A 87 42.62 2.27 -9.40
C THR A 87 41.62 3.40 -9.64
N SER A 88 41.75 4.15 -10.75
CA SER A 88 40.81 5.23 -11.08
C SER A 88 39.40 4.71 -11.38
N GLN A 89 39.27 3.55 -12.03
CA GLN A 89 37.96 2.92 -12.30
C GLN A 89 37.33 2.41 -11.00
N LEU A 90 38.10 1.75 -10.14
CA LEU A 90 37.64 1.31 -8.83
C LEU A 90 37.17 2.48 -7.96
N SER A 91 37.90 3.59 -7.95
CA SER A 91 37.50 4.80 -7.23
C SER A 91 36.14 5.34 -7.71
N LYS A 92 35.89 5.34 -9.03
CA LYS A 92 34.58 5.71 -9.59
C LYS A 92 33.47 4.75 -9.18
N ILE A 93 33.74 3.44 -9.19
CA ILE A 93 32.79 2.43 -8.74
C ILE A 93 32.43 2.66 -7.27
N VAL A 94 33.43 2.89 -6.41
CA VAL A 94 33.21 3.20 -4.99
C VAL A 94 32.36 4.46 -4.81
N GLN A 95 32.69 5.55 -5.52
CA GLN A 95 31.92 6.80 -5.49
C GLN A 95 30.46 6.62 -5.93
N ILE A 96 30.22 5.85 -6.99
CA ILE A 96 28.86 5.52 -7.46
C ILE A 96 28.14 4.64 -6.43
N GLY A 97 28.84 3.65 -5.87
CA GLY A 97 28.32 2.77 -4.82
C GLY A 97 27.88 3.53 -3.58
N LEU A 98 28.69 4.47 -3.09
CA LEU A 98 28.33 5.36 -1.96
C LEU A 98 27.05 6.14 -2.26
N LYS A 99 26.95 6.79 -3.42
CA LYS A 99 25.73 7.51 -3.83
C LYS A 99 24.51 6.59 -3.96
N MET A 100 24.71 5.33 -4.34
CA MET A 100 23.63 4.35 -4.42
C MET A 100 23.13 3.95 -3.03
N VAL A 101 24.04 3.74 -2.07
CA VAL A 101 23.70 3.46 -0.67
C VAL A 101 22.93 4.63 -0.06
N GLU A 102 23.41 5.87 -0.22
CA GLU A 102 22.70 7.07 0.27
C GLU A 102 21.27 7.17 -0.30
N LYS A 103 21.09 6.86 -1.60
CA LYS A 103 19.76 6.84 -2.23
C LYS A 103 18.88 5.69 -1.72
N GLN A 104 19.46 4.55 -1.39
CA GLN A 104 18.74 3.43 -0.79
C GLN A 104 18.25 3.80 0.61
N ASP A 105 19.08 4.43 1.44
CA ASP A 105 18.68 4.89 2.78
C ASP A 105 17.47 5.82 2.70
N VAL A 106 17.50 6.84 1.82
CA VAL A 106 16.36 7.74 1.59
C VAL A 106 15.10 6.99 1.10
N THR A 107 15.28 5.90 0.36
CA THR A 107 14.15 5.08 -0.13
C THR A 107 13.54 4.27 1.01
N ILE A 108 14.37 3.70 1.89
CA ILE A 108 13.94 2.97 3.09
C ILE A 108 13.18 3.89 4.04
N GLU A 109 13.71 5.09 4.33
CA GLU A 109 13.02 6.08 5.17
C GLU A 109 11.62 6.45 4.64
N LYS A 110 11.48 6.56 3.31
CA LYS A 110 10.17 6.81 2.68
C LYS A 110 9.22 5.64 2.85
N GLN A 111 9.71 4.40 2.75
CA GLN A 111 8.91 3.21 2.97
C GLN A 111 8.44 3.12 4.42
N ASP A 112 9.33 3.36 5.39
CA ASP A 112 8.99 3.39 6.81
C ASP A 112 7.93 4.45 7.12
N SER A 113 8.05 5.64 6.52
CA SER A 113 7.03 6.69 6.65
C SER A 113 5.67 6.28 6.06
N MET A 114 5.66 5.53 4.94
CA MET A 114 4.42 5.00 4.37
C MET A 114 3.79 3.92 5.24
N LEU A 115 4.60 3.01 5.79
CA LEU A 115 4.14 1.98 6.74
C LEU A 115 3.51 2.62 7.98
N GLY A 116 4.18 3.60 8.60
CA GLY A 116 3.62 4.32 9.74
C GLY A 116 2.29 5.02 9.45
N LYS A 117 2.08 5.53 8.22
CA LYS A 117 0.78 6.08 7.80
C LYS A 117 -0.30 5.00 7.65
N MET A 118 0.07 3.81 7.16
CA MET A 118 -0.85 2.68 7.07
C MET A 118 -1.27 2.20 8.46
N ASP A 119 -0.33 2.08 9.39
CA ASP A 119 -0.63 1.70 10.78
C ASP A 119 -1.62 2.67 11.44
N LEU A 120 -1.43 3.99 11.24
CA LEU A 120 -2.36 5.01 11.72
C LEU A 120 -3.75 4.90 11.08
N MET A 121 -3.83 4.49 9.81
CA MET A 121 -5.11 4.28 9.13
C MET A 121 -5.83 3.05 9.68
N LEU A 122 -5.11 1.94 9.87
CA LEU A 122 -5.65 0.72 10.46
C LEU A 122 -6.16 0.97 11.88
N GLY A 123 -5.39 1.65 12.72
CA GLY A 123 -5.84 2.01 14.07
C GLY A 123 -7.10 2.90 14.09
N LYS A 124 -7.29 3.76 13.07
CA LYS A 124 -8.54 4.53 12.91
C LYS A 124 -9.71 3.65 12.47
N GLN A 125 -9.47 2.63 11.65
CA GLN A 125 -10.51 1.67 11.25
C GLN A 125 -10.94 0.83 12.45
N ASP A 126 -10.00 0.35 13.26
CA ASP A 126 -10.29 -0.42 14.48
C ASP A 126 -11.19 0.39 15.44
N LEU A 127 -10.85 1.66 15.70
CA LEU A 127 -11.68 2.55 16.52
C LEU A 127 -13.09 2.79 15.93
N MET A 128 -13.23 2.75 14.61
CA MET A 128 -14.53 2.89 13.95
C MET A 128 -15.36 1.61 14.14
N LEU A 129 -14.75 0.44 14.01
CA LEU A 129 -15.38 -0.85 14.24
C LEU A 129 -15.85 -0.98 15.69
N GLU A 130 -15.01 -0.65 16.68
CA GLU A 130 -15.40 -0.66 18.09
C GLU A 130 -16.61 0.24 18.38
N LYS A 131 -16.68 1.41 17.72
CA LYS A 131 -17.84 2.30 17.84
C LYS A 131 -19.10 1.71 17.21
N GLN A 132 -18.98 1.01 16.08
CA GLN A 132 -20.10 0.31 15.45
C GLN A 132 -20.60 -0.83 16.35
N ASP A 133 -19.70 -1.64 16.91
CA ASP A 133 -20.05 -2.72 17.85
C ASP A 133 -20.76 -2.18 19.09
N SER A 134 -20.29 -1.06 19.64
CA SER A 134 -20.96 -0.40 20.78
C SER A 134 -22.38 0.09 20.42
N MET A 135 -22.59 0.59 19.20
CA MET A 135 -23.91 1.00 18.73
C MET A 135 -24.84 -0.18 18.53
N LEU A 136 -24.36 -1.28 17.96
CA LEU A 136 -25.11 -2.52 17.80
C LEU A 136 -25.55 -3.08 19.17
N GLY A 137 -24.63 -3.15 20.13
CA GLY A 137 -24.97 -3.60 21.49
C GLY A 137 -26.03 -2.74 22.18
N LYS A 138 -26.04 -1.42 21.94
CA LYS A 138 -27.13 -0.54 22.43
C LYS A 138 -28.46 -0.81 21.74
N MET A 139 -28.44 -1.13 20.45
CA MET A 139 -29.64 -1.47 19.69
C MET A 139 -30.23 -2.80 20.18
N ASP A 140 -29.40 -3.81 20.43
CA ASP A 140 -29.84 -5.09 20.99
C ASP A 140 -30.49 -4.92 22.36
N LEU A 141 -29.92 -4.09 23.25
CA LEU A 141 -30.52 -3.76 24.54
C LEU A 141 -31.88 -3.07 24.40
N MET A 142 -32.03 -2.19 23.40
CA MET A 142 -33.30 -1.50 23.15
C MET A 142 -34.37 -2.48 22.64
N LEU A 143 -34.00 -3.36 21.71
CA LEU A 143 -34.88 -4.41 21.20
C LEU A 143 -35.32 -5.36 22.31
N GLY A 144 -34.39 -5.79 23.18
CA GLY A 144 -34.73 -6.62 24.35
C GLY A 144 -35.75 -5.95 25.28
N LYS A 145 -35.59 -4.64 25.57
CA LYS A 145 -36.59 -3.89 26.34
C LYS A 145 -37.95 -3.76 25.64
N GLN A 146 -37.96 -3.63 24.32
CA GLN A 146 -39.21 -3.62 23.56
C GLN A 146 -39.91 -4.98 23.62
N ASP A 147 -39.17 -6.08 23.52
CA ASP A 147 -39.70 -7.44 23.65
C ASP A 147 -40.29 -7.69 25.05
N GLU A 148 -39.61 -7.26 26.11
CA GLU A 148 -40.14 -7.29 27.49
C GLU A 148 -41.46 -6.51 27.61
N THR A 149 -41.47 -5.26 27.11
CA THR A 149 -42.66 -4.40 27.12
C THR A 149 -43.83 -5.03 26.34
N LEU A 150 -43.55 -5.64 25.18
CA LEU A 150 -44.55 -6.36 24.39
C LEU A 150 -45.08 -7.59 25.13
N GLY A 151 -44.22 -8.29 25.85
CA GLY A 151 -44.57 -9.39 26.75
C GLY A 151 -45.57 -8.95 27.82
N GLU A 152 -45.27 -7.86 28.53
CA GLU A 152 -46.16 -7.29 29.54
C GLU A 152 -47.52 -6.87 28.96
N ILE A 153 -47.53 -6.19 27.80
CA ILE A 153 -48.77 -5.81 27.10
C ILE A 153 -49.61 -7.03 26.71
N ARG A 154 -48.97 -8.13 26.28
CA ARG A 154 -49.68 -9.39 25.98
C ARG A 154 -50.30 -9.98 27.25
N GLY A 155 -49.56 -9.98 28.36
CA GLY A 155 -50.06 -10.40 29.68
C GLY A 155 -51.28 -9.60 30.12
N LEU A 156 -51.18 -8.27 30.11
CA LEU A 156 -52.30 -7.37 30.43
C LEU A 156 -53.52 -7.61 29.53
N ARG A 157 -53.31 -7.83 28.22
CA ARG A 157 -54.41 -8.17 27.31
C ARG A 157 -55.11 -9.49 27.67
N GLN A 158 -54.35 -10.49 28.13
CA GLN A 158 -54.92 -11.75 28.59
C GLN A 158 -55.73 -11.56 29.87
N ASP A 159 -55.21 -10.79 30.82
CA ASP A 159 -55.91 -10.48 32.07
C ASP A 159 -57.22 -9.74 31.81
N VAL A 160 -57.21 -8.70 30.95
CA VAL A 160 -58.41 -7.95 30.56
C VAL A 160 -59.45 -8.86 29.91
N ARG A 161 -59.05 -9.76 29.00
CA ARG A 161 -59.96 -10.78 28.42
C ARG A 161 -60.54 -11.68 29.51
N GLY A 162 -59.72 -12.09 30.48
CA GLY A 162 -60.16 -12.86 31.64
C GLY A 162 -61.23 -12.12 32.45
N VAL A 163 -61.01 -10.83 32.76
CA VAL A 163 -61.99 -9.99 33.45
C VAL A 163 -63.29 -9.84 32.64
N SER A 164 -63.18 -9.56 31.34
CA SER A 164 -64.34 -9.45 30.44
C SER A 164 -65.20 -10.72 30.49
N SER A 165 -64.58 -11.90 30.39
CA SER A 165 -65.31 -13.17 30.45
C SER A 165 -66.00 -13.42 31.80
N LYS A 166 -65.42 -12.94 32.91
CA LYS A 166 -66.05 -13.01 34.24
C LYS A 166 -67.23 -12.04 34.33
N PHE A 167 -67.10 -10.85 33.75
CA PHE A 167 -68.18 -9.87 33.67
C PHE A 167 -69.35 -10.41 32.84
N ASP A 168 -69.09 -11.00 31.68
CA ASP A 168 -70.12 -11.63 30.83
C ASP A 168 -70.91 -12.70 31.62
N ARG A 169 -70.20 -13.58 32.34
CA ARG A 169 -70.84 -14.59 33.21
C ARG A 169 -71.65 -13.98 34.35
N LEU A 170 -71.19 -12.87 34.93
CA LEU A 170 -71.91 -12.17 36.00
C LEU A 170 -73.20 -11.55 35.44
N SER A 171 -73.14 -10.92 34.28
CA SER A 171 -74.29 -10.34 33.57
C SER A 171 -75.34 -11.43 33.29
N ASP A 172 -74.93 -12.57 32.73
CA ASP A 172 -75.82 -13.71 32.49
C ASP A 172 -76.51 -14.22 33.78
N LEU A 173 -75.77 -14.27 34.90
CA LEU A 173 -76.32 -14.69 36.19
C LEU A 173 -77.30 -13.67 36.76
N LEU A 174 -77.02 -12.38 36.60
CA LEU A 174 -77.89 -11.29 37.04
C LEU A 174 -79.18 -11.28 36.23
N GLU A 175 -79.12 -11.36 34.90
CA GLU A 175 -80.31 -11.45 34.04
C GLU A 175 -81.20 -12.63 34.46
N LYS A 176 -80.63 -13.81 34.69
CA LYS A 176 -81.36 -14.99 35.18
C LYS A 176 -81.95 -14.83 36.59
N ARG A 177 -81.36 -13.98 37.45
CA ARG A 177 -81.91 -13.68 38.78
C ARG A 177 -83.02 -12.65 38.69
N PHE A 178 -82.83 -11.58 37.92
CA PHE A 178 -83.84 -10.57 37.70
C PHE A 178 -85.09 -11.17 37.06
N GLY A 179 -84.96 -12.00 36.02
CA GLY A 179 -86.11 -12.69 35.43
C GLY A 179 -86.87 -13.58 36.42
N ARG A 180 -86.15 -14.31 37.29
CA ARG A 180 -86.79 -15.09 38.37
C ARG A 180 -87.52 -14.22 39.40
N LEU A 181 -86.93 -13.09 39.79
CA LEU A 181 -87.57 -12.14 40.71
C LEU A 181 -88.80 -11.50 40.07
N GLU A 182 -88.73 -11.15 38.78
CA GLU A 182 -89.87 -10.63 38.01
C GLU A 182 -91.02 -11.65 38.00
N ASP A 183 -90.74 -12.92 37.71
CA ASP A 183 -91.72 -14.01 37.78
C ASP A 183 -92.33 -14.18 39.18
N GLU A 184 -91.50 -14.13 40.23
CA GLU A 184 -91.94 -14.25 41.62
C GLU A 184 -92.83 -13.05 42.03
N ILE A 185 -92.43 -11.83 41.68
CA ILE A 185 -93.22 -10.61 41.90
C ILE A 185 -94.57 -10.73 41.18
N GLU A 186 -94.58 -11.20 39.93
CA GLU A 186 -95.83 -11.40 39.18
C GLU A 186 -96.76 -12.40 39.87
N LYS A 187 -96.22 -13.51 40.40
CA LYS A 187 -96.99 -14.49 41.18
C LYS A 187 -97.55 -13.89 42.47
N ILE A 188 -96.75 -13.12 43.21
CA ILE A 188 -97.19 -12.43 44.43
C ILE A 188 -98.31 -11.43 44.12
N LYS A 189 -98.15 -10.61 43.07
CA LYS A 189 -99.20 -9.68 42.59
C LYS A 189 -100.51 -10.41 42.31
N LYS A 190 -100.46 -11.54 41.58
CA LYS A 190 -101.64 -12.37 41.29
C LYS A 190 -102.28 -12.95 42.57
N ALA A 191 -101.49 -13.39 43.54
CA ALA A 191 -101.98 -13.95 44.79
C ALA A 191 -102.66 -12.89 45.68
N LEU A 192 -102.06 -11.70 45.81
CA LEU A 192 -102.63 -10.57 46.54
C LEU A 192 -103.94 -10.07 45.92
N ALA A 193 -104.00 -9.97 44.58
CA ALA A 193 -105.23 -9.64 43.86
C ALA A 193 -106.37 -10.65 44.13
N ARG A 194 -106.06 -11.95 44.23
CA ARG A 194 -107.04 -13.00 44.61
C ARG A 194 -107.48 -12.90 46.06
N ALA A 195 -106.64 -12.36 46.95
CA ALA A 195 -106.95 -12.13 48.36
C ALA A 195 -107.73 -10.83 48.63
N GLY A 196 -108.06 -10.05 47.58
CA GLY A 196 -108.81 -8.80 47.70
C GLY A 196 -107.97 -7.60 48.17
N ILE A 197 -106.63 -7.71 48.10
CA ILE A 197 -105.68 -6.64 48.43
C ILE A 197 -105.27 -5.98 47.11
N GLU A 198 -105.52 -4.67 46.95
CA GLU A 198 -105.03 -3.90 45.80
C GLU A 198 -103.50 -3.85 45.80
N VAL A 199 -102.88 -4.06 44.63
CA VAL A 199 -101.43 -4.08 44.40
C VAL A 199 -101.05 -3.19 43.24
#